data_AF-A0A4U1WVS1-F1
#
_entry.id   AF-A0A4U1WVS1-F1
#
_cell.length_a   1.000
_cell.length_b   1.000
_cell.length_c   1.000
_cell.angle_alpha   90.00
_cell.angle_beta   90.00
_cell.angle_gamma   90.00
#
_symmetry.space_group_name_H-M   'P 1'
#
loop_
_entity.id
_entity.type
_entity.pdbx_description
1 polymer ?
#
loop_
_entity_poly.entity_id
_entity_poly.type
_entity_poly.pdbx_seq_one_letter_code
_entity_poly.pdbx_strand_id
1 'polypeptide(L)' 'MKKIALILFLATQLMACTEVGSEAWCTDMKEKPKGDWTANEAGDFAKHCVF' A
#
# COMPACT_ATOMS: atom_id res chain seq x y z
N MET A 1 4.43 -30.92 6.23
CA MET A 1 5.27 -29.74 6.57
C MET A 1 5.41 -28.74 5.41
N LYS A 2 5.74 -29.16 4.17
CA LYS A 2 5.79 -28.26 2.99
C LYS A 2 4.51 -27.45 2.74
N LYS A 3 3.33 -28.07 2.88
CA LYS A 3 2.04 -27.38 2.71
C LYS A 3 1.81 -26.28 3.76
N ILE A 4 2.22 -26.52 5.01
CA ILE A 4 2.09 -25.56 6.11
C ILE A 4 3.01 -24.36 5.89
N ALA A 5 4.25 -24.60 5.46
CA ALA A 5 5.19 -23.53 5.10
C ALA A 5 4.67 -22.66 3.94
N LEU A 6 4.02 -23.27 2.94
CA LEU A 6 3.47 -22.57 1.78
C LEU A 6 2.23 -21.72 2.15
N ILE A 7 1.40 -22.20 3.07
CA ILE A 7 0.24 -21.46 3.61
C ILE A 7 0.72 -20.26 4.46
N LEU A 8 1.75 -20.45 5.29
CA LEU A 8 2.35 -19.36 6.07
C LEU A 8 2.94 -18.26 5.19
N PHE A 9 3.63 -18.64 4.10
CA PHE A 9 4.17 -17.70 3.14
C PHE A 9 3.07 -16.86 2.48
N LEU A 10 1.99 -17.48 1.99
CA LEU A 10 0.86 -16.76 1.39
C LEU A 10 0.15 -15.83 2.38
N ALA A 11 0.01 -16.23 3.65
CA ALA A 11 -0.69 -15.45 4.66
C ALA A 11 -0.02 -14.10 4.95
N THR A 12 1.31 -14.01 4.82
CA THR A 12 2.05 -12.74 5.03
C THR A 12 1.77 -11.67 3.98
N GLN A 13 1.29 -12.05 2.80
CA GLN A 13 1.00 -11.11 1.71
C GLN A 13 -0.35 -10.40 1.88
N LEU A 14 -1.22 -10.88 2.77
CA LEU A 14 -2.57 -10.33 2.99
C LEU A 14 -2.59 -9.08 3.87
N MET A 15 -1.47 -8.69 4.47
CA MET A 15 -1.40 -7.56 5.41
C MET A 15 -1.13 -6.20 4.73
N ALA A 16 -1.04 -6.15 3.40
CA ALA A 16 -0.58 -4.97 2.67
C ALA A 16 -1.68 -3.92 2.35
N CYS A 17 -2.56 -3.60 3.30
CA CYS A 17 -3.53 -2.51 3.13
C CYS A 17 -3.36 -1.49 4.27
N THR A 18 -2.84 -0.31 3.93
CA THR A 18 -2.66 0.83 4.85
C THR A 18 -3.82 1.82 4.69
N GLU A 19 -4.16 2.53 5.77
CA GLU A 19 -5.25 3.50 5.73
C GLU A 19 -4.87 4.71 4.87
N VAL A 20 -5.77 5.16 3.98
CA VAL A 20 -5.53 6.29 3.07
C VAL A 20 -5.24 7.55 3.89
N GLY A 21 -4.11 8.20 3.59
CA GLY A 21 -3.67 9.42 4.27
C GLY A 21 -2.90 9.20 5.58
N SER A 22 -2.69 7.95 6.03
CA SER A 22 -1.70 7.70 7.08
C SER A 22 -0.28 7.98 6.62
N GLU A 23 0.64 8.17 7.57
CA GLU A 23 2.07 8.31 7.29
C GLU A 23 2.61 7.12 6.49
N ALA A 24 2.20 5.90 6.84
CA ALA A 24 2.59 4.69 6.12
C ALA A 24 2.10 4.73 4.66
N TRP A 25 0.80 5.02 4.45
CA TRP A 25 0.24 5.12 3.10
C TRP A 25 0.86 6.24 2.27
N CYS A 26 1.09 7.43 2.88
CA CYS A 26 1.78 8.53 2.20
C CYS A 26 3.22 8.17 1.81
N THR A 27 3.91 7.36 2.61
CA THR A 27 5.26 6.88 2.30
C THR A 27 5.23 5.87 1.15
N ASP A 28 4.34 4.89 1.22
CA ASP A 28 4.14 3.89 0.16
C ASP A 28 3.80 4.57 -1.18
N MET A 29 2.92 5.57 -1.15
CA MET A 29 2.53 6.34 -2.33
C MET A 29 3.71 7.11 -2.94
N LYS A 30 4.62 7.66 -2.14
CA LYS A 30 5.82 8.36 -2.64
C LYS A 30 6.75 7.42 -3.41
N GLU A 31 6.80 6.15 -3.03
CA GLU A 31 7.62 5.13 -3.69
C GLU A 31 6.94 4.56 -4.95
N LYS A 32 5.61 4.53 -4.98
CA LYS A 32 4.82 4.07 -6.14
C LYS A 32 5.05 4.96 -7.36
N PRO A 33 5.40 4.42 -8.54
CA PRO A 33 5.53 5.20 -9.77
C PRO A 33 4.25 6.00 -10.08
N LYS A 34 4.38 7.31 -10.32
CA LYS A 34 3.24 8.22 -10.51
C LYS A 34 2.35 7.87 -11.71
N GLY A 35 2.89 7.18 -12.71
CA GLY A 35 2.12 6.67 -13.86
C GLY A 35 1.14 5.55 -13.50
N ASP A 36 1.38 4.86 -12.38
CA ASP A 36 0.53 3.78 -11.89
C ASP A 36 -0.54 4.26 -10.90
N TRP A 37 -0.58 5.58 -10.65
CA TRP A 37 -1.56 6.17 -9.75
C TRP A 37 -2.92 6.25 -10.44
N THR A 38 -3.96 5.89 -9.71
CA THR A 38 -5.33 6.23 -10.09
C THR A 38 -5.61 7.71 -9.82
N ALA A 39 -6.64 8.27 -10.47
CA ALA A 39 -7.05 9.65 -10.21
C ALA A 39 -7.46 9.88 -8.76
N ASN A 40 -8.10 8.89 -8.13
CA ASN A 40 -8.46 8.93 -6.70
C ASN A 40 -7.22 8.98 -5.81
N GLU A 41 -6.27 8.07 -6.01
CA GLU A 41 -5.02 8.05 -5.24
C GLU A 41 -4.25 9.38 -5.36
N ALA A 42 -4.17 9.95 -6.56
CA ALA A 42 -3.55 11.26 -6.76
C ALA A 42 -4.26 12.38 -5.99
N GLY A 43 -5.60 12.39 -6.05
CA GLY A 43 -6.41 13.36 -5.33
C GLY A 43 -6.30 13.22 -3.81
N ASP A 44 -6.32 11.99 -3.30
CA ASP A 44 -6.26 11.73 -1.87
C ASP A 44 -4.84 11.97 -1.33
N PHE A 45 -3.80 11.63 -2.10
CA PHE A 45 -2.42 12.01 -1.74
C PHE A 45 -2.25 13.52 -1.65
N ALA A 46 -2.77 14.28 -2.61
CA ALA A 46 -2.73 15.74 -2.56
C ALA A 46 -3.48 16.32 -1.36
N LYS A 47 -4.60 15.71 -0.97
CA LYS A 47 -5.42 16.14 0.18
C LYS A 47 -4.86 15.72 1.54
N HIS A 48 -4.00 14.70 1.61
CA HIS A 48 -3.63 14.05 2.88
C HIS A 48 -2.11 14.00 3.14
N CYS A 49 -1.26 14.23 2.15
CA CYS A 49 0.17 13.94 2.25
C CYS A 49 1.10 15.07 1.80
N VAL A 50 0.57 16.19 1.30
CA VAL A 50 1.33 17.30 0.68
C VAL A 50 1.44 18.53 1.60
N PHE A 51 0.96 18.43 2.84
CA PHE A 51 1.08 19.49 3.84
C PHE A 51 2.46 19.53 4.50
#